data_AF-A0A9X1THB8-F1
#
_entry.id   AF-A0A9X1THB8-F1
#
_cell.length_a   1.000
_cell.length_b   1.000
_cell.length_c   1.000
_cell.angle_alpha   90.00
_cell.angle_beta   90.00
_cell.angle_gamma   90.00
#
_symmetry.space_group_name_H-M   'P 1'
#
loop_
_entity.id
_entity.type
_entity.pdbx_description
1 polymer ?
#
loop_
_entity_poly.entity_id
_entity_poly.type
_entity_poly.pdbx_seq_one_letter_code
_entity_poly.pdbx_strand_id
1 'polypeptide(L)'
;MRESKNLMSGLIICLAICLTSCEGTIYESAKSYDLEVTNAARDTTFVINNRKRPAFIRFSFEGELSQSSAVHWSTDPRFDPKTEILLPAGKPSIPETQDDYFSEKVYVKYKALNDSTSGKLLITVRI
;
A
#
# COMPACT_ATOMS: atom_id res chain seq x y z
N MET A 1 35.88 -43.53 -58.39
CA MET A 1 37.05 -43.03 -57.64
C MET A 1 36.87 -41.53 -57.44
N ARG A 2 37.08 -41.02 -56.20
CA ARG A 2 36.79 -39.66 -55.64
C ARG A 2 35.32 -39.41 -55.29
N GLU A 3 34.91 -39.34 -54.01
CA GLU A 3 35.20 -38.32 -52.96
C GLU A 3 34.82 -36.90 -53.40
N SER A 4 34.13 -36.03 -52.65
CA SER A 4 33.75 -35.98 -51.24
C SER A 4 32.60 -34.96 -51.08
N LYS A 5 31.94 -35.03 -49.93
CA LYS A 5 30.95 -34.08 -49.40
C LYS A 5 31.55 -32.67 -49.29
N ASN A 6 30.72 -31.63 -49.36
CA ASN A 6 30.58 -30.67 -48.26
C ASN A 6 29.63 -29.48 -48.58
N LEU A 7 28.72 -29.29 -47.63
CA LEU A 7 28.28 -28.03 -47.01
C LEU A 7 27.61 -26.93 -47.85
N MET A 8 26.67 -26.27 -47.15
CA MET A 8 25.89 -25.09 -47.54
C MET A 8 24.75 -25.45 -48.51
N SER A 9 23.48 -25.26 -48.20
CA SER A 9 22.93 -24.10 -47.52
C SER A 9 21.55 -24.47 -46.99
N GLY A 10 21.49 -24.94 -45.74
CA GLY A 10 20.25 -25.03 -44.97
C GLY A 10 19.88 -23.62 -44.52
N LEU A 11 19.24 -22.84 -45.39
CA LEU A 11 18.90 -21.46 -45.10
C LEU A 11 17.49 -21.12 -45.60
N ILE A 12 16.49 -21.91 -45.20
CA ILE A 12 15.09 -21.62 -45.55
C ILE A 12 14.20 -21.94 -44.34
N ILE A 13 13.68 -20.85 -43.76
CA ILE A 13 12.41 -20.69 -43.05
C ILE A 13 12.33 -21.21 -41.61
N CYS A 14 12.75 -20.35 -40.67
CA CYS A 14 12.15 -20.22 -39.34
C CYS A 14 11.85 -18.74 -39.05
N LEU A 15 11.20 -18.06 -40.01
CA LEU A 15 10.70 -16.70 -39.84
C LEU A 15 9.20 -16.78 -39.49
N ALA A 16 8.80 -16.05 -38.45
CA ALA A 16 7.48 -15.99 -37.82
C ALA A 16 7.14 -17.27 -37.03
N ILE A 17 7.04 -17.27 -35.71
CA ILE A 17 6.21 -16.40 -34.89
C ILE A 17 6.94 -16.18 -33.57
N CYS A 18 7.45 -14.99 -33.33
CA CYS A 18 7.66 -14.47 -31.99
C CYS A 18 6.77 -13.23 -31.86
N LEU A 19 5.46 -13.45 -31.88
CA LEU A 19 4.58 -12.64 -31.05
C LEU A 19 4.97 -13.00 -29.62
N THR A 20 6.08 -12.46 -29.14
CA THR A 20 6.33 -12.39 -27.71
C THR A 20 5.16 -11.61 -27.16
N SER A 21 4.20 -12.37 -26.63
CA SER A 21 3.33 -11.99 -25.54
C SER A 21 3.96 -10.80 -24.84
N CYS A 22 3.36 -9.62 -25.00
CA CYS A 22 3.63 -8.49 -24.11
C CYS A 22 3.00 -8.91 -22.78
N GLU A 23 3.67 -9.85 -22.14
CA GLU A 23 3.15 -10.65 -21.06
C GLU A 23 3.30 -9.81 -19.80
N GLY A 24 2.16 -9.30 -19.35
CA GLY A 24 2.02 -8.68 -18.04
C GLY A 24 2.71 -7.33 -17.93
N THR A 25 1.92 -6.27 -18.01
CA THR A 25 2.09 -5.23 -17.01
C THR A 25 1.98 -5.92 -15.65
N ILE A 26 3.12 -6.24 -15.03
CA ILE A 26 3.19 -6.70 -13.65
C ILE A 26 2.83 -5.47 -12.80
N TYR A 27 1.55 -5.14 -12.73
CA TYR A 27 1.01 -4.39 -11.61
C TYR A 27 1.09 -5.36 -10.43
N GLU A 28 2.17 -5.27 -9.66
CA GLU A 28 2.20 -5.91 -8.36
C GLU A 28 0.98 -5.41 -7.57
N SER A 29 0.17 -6.34 -7.06
CA SER A 29 -1.08 -6.01 -6.38
C SER A 29 -0.81 -5.12 -5.16
N ALA A 30 -1.63 -4.08 -4.99
CA ALA A 30 -1.60 -3.21 -3.81
C ALA A 30 -1.58 -4.05 -2.52
N LYS A 31 -0.74 -3.66 -1.57
CA LYS A 31 -0.57 -4.32 -0.28
C LYS A 31 -1.45 -3.63 0.77
N SER A 32 -2.22 -4.42 1.51
CA SER A 32 -3.06 -3.95 2.61
C SER A 32 -2.40 -4.22 3.97
N TYR A 33 -2.52 -3.27 4.89
CA TYR A 33 -2.06 -3.38 6.27
C TYR A 33 -3.23 -3.07 7.21
N ASP A 34 -3.58 -4.03 8.05
CA ASP A 34 -4.65 -3.92 9.02
C ASP A 34 -4.05 -3.56 10.39
N LEU A 35 -4.35 -2.35 10.87
CA LEU A 35 -3.79 -1.78 12.10
C LEU A 35 -4.89 -1.69 13.15
N GLU A 36 -4.89 -2.63 14.10
CA GLU A 36 -5.88 -2.68 15.17
C GLU A 36 -5.51 -1.73 16.31
N VAL A 37 -6.40 -0.81 16.66
CA VAL A 37 -6.29 0.02 17.86
C VAL A 37 -6.78 -0.77 19.06
N THR A 38 -5.84 -1.35 19.80
CA THR A 38 -6.13 -2.24 20.95
C THR A 38 -6.67 -1.51 22.18
N ASN A 39 -6.36 -0.22 22.33
CA ASN A 39 -6.90 0.63 23.39
C ASN A 39 -7.28 2.01 22.83
N ALA A 40 -8.58 2.22 22.65
CA ALA A 40 -9.13 3.44 22.07
C ALA A 40 -8.88 4.71 22.90
N ALA A 41 -8.57 4.61 24.19
CA ALA A 41 -8.25 5.76 25.04
C ALA A 41 -6.77 6.16 24.97
N ARG A 42 -5.95 5.46 24.18
CA ARG A 42 -4.50 5.65 24.14
C ARG A 42 -4.00 5.87 22.72
N ASP A 43 -3.11 6.84 22.59
CA ASP A 43 -2.34 7.03 21.37
C ASP A 43 -1.60 5.76 21.00
N THR A 44 -1.68 5.37 19.72
CA THR A 44 -1.01 4.18 19.19
C THR A 44 -0.29 4.56 17.91
N THR A 45 0.96 4.09 17.74
CA THR A 45 1.75 4.35 16.53
C THR A 45 2.12 3.04 15.85
N PHE A 46 1.97 3.01 14.53
CA PHE A 46 2.28 1.92 13.64
C PHE A 46 3.35 2.35 12.64
N VAL A 47 4.15 1.40 12.17
CA VAL A 47 5.18 1.67 11.16
C VAL A 47 4.95 0.74 9.98
N ILE A 48 4.71 1.32 8.83
CA ILE A 48 4.55 0.60 7.56
C ILE A 48 5.81 0.82 6.74
N ASN A 49 6.41 -0.27 6.27
CA ASN A 49 7.53 -0.21 5.34
C ASN A 49 7.00 -0.36 3.91
N ASN A 50 6.91 0.74 3.15
CA ASN A 50 6.60 0.66 1.74
C ASN A 50 7.88 0.41 0.92
N ARG A 51 7.87 -0.63 0.09
CA ARG A 51 8.99 -0.98 -0.79
C ARG A 51 8.56 -1.14 -2.26
N LYS A 52 7.30 -0.82 -2.61
CA LYS A 52 6.71 -1.14 -3.92
C LYS A 52 6.00 0.07 -4.54
N ARG A 53 5.83 0.05 -5.87
CA ARG A 53 5.01 1.00 -6.64
C ARG A 53 3.68 0.34 -7.03
N PRO A 54 2.59 1.10 -7.21
CA PRO A 54 2.45 2.53 -6.89
C PRO A 54 2.53 2.74 -5.36
N ALA A 55 2.67 3.98 -4.92
CA ALA A 55 2.84 4.28 -3.51
C ALA A 55 1.75 5.19 -2.99
N PHE A 56 0.53 4.94 -3.44
CA PHE A 56 -0.63 5.66 -2.96
C PHE A 56 -1.09 5.05 -1.67
N ILE A 57 -1.05 5.82 -0.59
CA ILE A 57 -1.66 5.37 0.65
C ILE A 57 -3.13 5.71 0.65
N ARG A 58 -3.99 4.70 0.85
CA ARG A 58 -5.41 4.87 1.09
C ARG A 58 -5.78 4.30 2.45
N PHE A 59 -6.48 5.10 3.24
CA PHE A 59 -7.02 4.69 4.52
C PHE A 59 -8.49 4.29 4.39
N SER A 60 -8.87 3.23 5.10
CA SER A 60 -10.25 2.91 5.40
C SER A 60 -10.38 2.56 6.88
N PHE A 61 -11.53 2.86 7.47
CA PHE A 61 -11.78 2.71 8.90
C PHE A 61 -12.98 1.81 9.12
N GLU A 62 -12.85 0.85 10.01
CA GLU A 62 -13.94 -0.03 10.44
C GLU A 62 -14.08 -0.02 11.95
N GLY A 63 -15.32 -0.12 12.43
CA GLY A 63 -15.64 -0.15 13.86
C GLY A 63 -16.44 1.05 14.33
N GLU A 64 -16.35 1.34 15.62
CA GLU A 64 -17.12 2.38 16.29
C GLU A 64 -16.35 2.90 17.50
N LEU A 65 -16.32 4.23 17.66
CA LEU A 65 -15.70 4.90 18.79
C LEU A 65 -16.73 5.75 19.53
N SER A 66 -16.69 5.77 20.86
CA SER A 66 -17.60 6.58 21.67
C SER A 66 -17.33 8.09 21.58
N GLN A 67 -16.13 8.48 21.16
CA GLN A 67 -15.65 9.86 21.06
C GLN A 67 -14.86 10.05 19.76
N SER A 68 -14.68 11.30 19.35
CA SER A 68 -13.87 11.63 18.18
C SER A 68 -12.40 11.30 18.40
N SER A 69 -11.71 10.96 17.32
CA SER A 69 -10.27 10.68 17.31
C SER A 69 -9.61 11.29 16.08
N ALA A 70 -8.29 11.22 16.00
CA ALA A 70 -7.54 11.64 14.84
C ALA A 70 -6.57 10.54 14.40
N VAL A 71 -6.32 10.46 13.10
CA VAL A 71 -5.26 9.64 12.53
C VAL A 71 -4.30 10.54 11.80
N HIS A 72 -3.05 10.52 12.23
CA HIS A 72 -1.94 11.23 11.62
C HIS A 72 -1.07 10.25 10.84
N TRP A 73 -0.44 10.70 9.76
CA TRP A 73 0.60 9.92 9.12
C TRP A 73 1.77 10.82 8.70
N SER A 74 2.93 10.24 8.48
CA SER A 74 4.09 10.97 7.95
C SER A 74 5.19 9.99 7.59
N THR A 75 6.15 10.46 6.81
CA THR A 75 7.42 9.76 6.58
C THR A 75 8.49 10.15 7.62
N ASP A 76 8.25 11.24 8.37
CA ASP A 76 9.02 11.63 9.55
C ASP A 76 8.38 11.05 10.83
N PRO A 77 9.12 10.33 11.69
CA PRO A 77 8.61 9.86 12.99
C PRO A 77 8.14 10.98 13.93
N ARG A 78 8.50 12.24 13.67
CA ARG A 78 8.05 13.44 14.40
C ARG A 78 6.68 13.94 13.91
N PHE A 79 6.14 13.35 12.84
CA PHE A 79 4.89 13.74 12.19
C PHE A 79 4.90 15.17 11.63
N ASP A 80 5.97 15.50 10.90
CA ASP A 80 6.16 16.76 10.18
C ASP A 80 6.42 16.45 8.68
N PRO A 81 5.61 16.93 7.72
CA PRO A 81 4.42 17.77 7.86
C PRO A 81 3.25 17.02 8.52
N LYS A 82 2.32 17.77 9.11
CA LYS A 82 1.12 17.24 9.76
C LYS A 82 0.07 16.88 8.71
N THR A 83 0.00 15.61 8.32
CA THR A 83 -1.20 15.08 7.69
C THR A 83 -2.12 14.50 8.75
N GLU A 84 -3.42 14.76 8.63
CA GLU A 84 -4.41 14.27 9.58
C GLU A 84 -5.77 14.02 8.95
N ILE A 85 -6.47 13.02 9.49
CA ILE A 85 -7.90 12.79 9.28
C ILE A 85 -8.56 12.78 10.65
N LEU A 86 -9.60 13.60 10.80
CA LEU A 86 -10.47 13.57 11.96
C LEU A 86 -11.54 12.48 11.77
N LEU A 87 -11.66 11.61 12.76
CA LEU A 87 -12.68 10.58 12.82
C LEU A 87 -13.78 11.04 13.80
N PRO A 88 -15.03 11.21 13.35
CA PRO A 88 -16.12 11.58 14.24
C PRO A 88 -16.44 10.44 15.22
N ALA A 89 -17.06 10.78 16.35
CA ALA A 89 -17.67 9.79 17.22
C ALA A 89 -18.74 8.96 16.48
N GLY A 90 -18.90 7.71 16.90
CA GLY A 90 -19.74 6.72 16.25
C GLY A 90 -18.98 5.93 15.20
N LYS A 91 -19.67 5.61 14.10
CA LYS A 91 -19.08 4.89 12.98
C LYS A 91 -18.34 5.88 12.07
N PRO A 92 -17.02 5.78 11.93
CA PRO A 92 -16.31 6.64 11.00
C PRO A 92 -16.84 6.38 9.59
N SER A 93 -17.04 7.45 8.82
CA SER A 93 -17.18 7.33 7.36
C SER A 93 -15.85 6.83 6.77
N ILE A 94 -15.83 6.51 5.48
CA ILE A 94 -14.61 6.14 4.75
C ILE A 94 -14.05 7.42 4.10
N PRO A 95 -13.23 8.24 4.77
CA PRO A 95 -12.45 9.25 4.09
C PRO A 95 -11.28 8.57 3.39
N GLU A 96 -11.26 8.68 2.06
CA GLU A 96 -10.12 8.31 1.25
C GLU A 96 -9.20 9.52 1.15
N THR A 97 -8.02 9.41 1.73
CA THR A 97 -6.90 10.28 1.37
C THR A 97 -5.99 9.50 0.43
N GLN A 98 -5.32 10.21 -0.48
CA GLN A 98 -4.40 9.65 -1.45
C GLN A 98 -3.16 10.55 -1.53
N ASP A 99 -2.02 10.00 -1.12
CA ASP A 99 -0.70 10.67 -1.18
C ASP A 99 0.35 9.66 -1.64
N ASP A 100 1.43 10.12 -2.30
CA ASP A 100 2.53 9.30 -2.84
C ASP A 100 3.70 9.18 -1.85
N TYR A 101 4.02 7.95 -1.43
CA TYR A 101 5.03 7.62 -0.41
C TYR A 101 6.00 6.51 -0.87
N PHE A 102 6.49 6.59 -2.11
CA PHE A 102 7.29 5.52 -2.70
C PHE A 102 8.66 5.35 -2.02
N SER A 103 8.97 4.10 -1.65
CA SER A 103 10.25 3.72 -1.00
C SER A 103 10.45 4.29 0.40
N GLU A 104 9.37 4.73 1.05
CA GLU A 104 9.43 5.37 2.36
C GLU A 104 8.87 4.48 3.47
N LYS A 105 9.33 4.76 4.70
CA LYS A 105 8.66 4.28 5.91
C LYS A 105 7.57 5.26 6.25
N VAL A 106 6.37 4.76 6.50
CA VAL A 106 5.22 5.59 6.86
C VAL A 106 4.86 5.27 8.31
N TYR A 107 4.91 6.29 9.13
CA TYR A 107 4.44 6.27 10.50
C TYR A 107 2.98 6.65 10.49
N VAL A 108 2.13 5.81 11.07
CA VAL A 108 0.70 6.08 11.23
C VAL A 108 0.41 6.15 12.72
N LYS A 109 -0.16 7.26 13.18
CA LYS A 109 -0.51 7.47 14.59
C LYS A 109 -2.00 7.66 14.74
N TYR A 110 -2.61 6.75 15.49
CA TYR A 110 -3.92 6.98 16.11
C TYR A 110 -3.74 7.87 17.34
N LYS A 111 -4.61 8.88 17.46
CA LYS A 111 -4.66 9.79 18.60
C LYS A 111 -6.10 9.88 19.13
N ALA A 112 -6.27 9.51 20.39
CA ALA A 112 -7.52 9.77 21.10
C ALA A 112 -7.63 11.26 21.40
N LEU A 113 -8.77 11.89 21.11
CA LEU A 113 -8.99 13.30 21.46
C LEU A 113 -9.63 13.45 22.85
N ASN A 114 -9.99 12.32 23.47
CA ASN A 114 -10.61 12.27 24.79
C ASN A 114 -10.14 11.00 25.54
N ASP A 115 -9.77 11.14 26.80
CA ASP A 115 -9.30 10.02 27.64
C ASP A 115 -10.41 9.02 28.01
N SER A 116 -11.68 9.36 27.76
CA SER A 116 -12.84 8.48 27.91
C SER A 116 -13.23 7.74 26.61
N THR A 117 -12.43 7.86 25.56
CA THR A 117 -12.68 7.18 24.29
C THR A 117 -12.67 5.66 24.48
N SER A 118 -13.72 4.99 24.01
CA SER A 118 -13.89 3.54 24.07
C SER A 118 -14.42 3.02 22.75
N GLY A 119 -14.23 1.74 22.47
CA GLY A 119 -14.75 1.10 21.26
C GLY A 119 -13.68 0.28 20.55
N LYS A 120 -13.88 0.05 19.26
CA LYS A 120 -12.97 -0.69 18.40
C LYS A 120 -12.76 0.08 17.12
N LEU A 121 -11.50 0.19 16.70
CA LEU A 121 -11.14 0.78 15.43
C LEU A 121 -10.09 -0.09 14.74
N LEU A 122 -10.42 -0.50 13.52
CA LEU A 122 -9.46 -1.06 12.58
C LEU A 122 -9.14 0.01 11.53
N ILE A 123 -7.85 0.29 11.37
CA ILE A 123 -7.34 1.18 10.33
C ILE A 123 -6.70 0.31 9.26
N THR A 124 -7.31 0.26 8.08
CA THR A 124 -6.74 -0.45 6.95
C THR A 124 -6.02 0.54 6.04
N VAL A 125 -4.75 0.26 5.77
CA VAL A 125 -3.88 1.08 4.94
C VAL A 125 -3.52 0.29 3.69
N ARG A 126 -3.97 0.74 2.53
CA ARG A 126 -3.63 0.15 1.22
C ARG A 126 -2.53 0.97 0.57
N ILE A 127 -1.50 0.29 0.08
CA ILE A 127 -0.31 0.86 -0.59
C ILE A 127 -0.07 0.16 -1.92
#